data_AF-A0A914F618-F1
#
_entry.id   AF-A0A914F618-F1
#
_cell.length_a   1.000
_cell.length_b   1.000
_cell.length_c   1.000
_cell.angle_alpha   90.00
_cell.angle_beta   90.00
_cell.angle_gamma   90.00
#
_symmetry.space_group_name_H-M   'P 1'
#
loop_
_entity.id
_entity.type
_entity.pdbx_description
1 polymer ?
#
loop_
_entity_poly.entity_id
_entity_poly.type
_entity_poly.pdbx_seq_one_letter_code
_entity_poly.pdbx_strand_id
1 'polypeptide(L)'
;MEKIDHYTDNRFALNQIWVSYGKLLTLCTDKYPFESGMLPSVLRQVEIKVLTNIFFRVAVVVPMAVRIFLVMILRNSLRKNEEYDSYRSTIYRFFNDLSVIVAIIEVFSQGIFSIVTIRFDYPQLYQYTFTVFVMTSSIYMFMRTFLLSALSNNDCEYIDNVSLFVKALCTLVYIWTVSKFHDTHLQFILDPPCHGYVPQGQAIVEYIVISSYLIFHLTHLIDIRDIRFLCYPRTCSGECEPVKPENFQPGHKYECCRSYELRQRQLLGQST
;
A
#
# COMPACT_ATOMS: atom_id res chain seq x y z
N MET A 1 -42.59 -33.05 9.20
CA MET A 1 -41.15 -33.39 9.06
C MET A 1 -40.99 -34.09 7.73
N GLU A 2 -40.68 -33.31 6.71
CA GLU A 2 -40.56 -33.76 5.32
C GLU A 2 -39.11 -34.20 5.09
N LYS A 3 -38.92 -35.45 4.67
CA LYS A 3 -37.59 -35.99 4.33
C LYS A 3 -37.13 -35.32 3.04
N ILE A 4 -36.01 -34.62 3.11
CA ILE A 4 -35.30 -34.12 1.94
C ILE A 4 -34.56 -35.31 1.33
N ASP A 5 -34.97 -35.72 0.14
CA ASP A 5 -34.34 -36.80 -0.61
C ASP A 5 -32.96 -36.37 -1.13
N HIS A 6 -31.97 -37.23 -0.88
CA HIS A 6 -30.62 -37.10 -1.42
C HIS A 6 -30.63 -37.35 -2.94
N TYR A 7 -30.46 -36.28 -3.71
CA TYR A 7 -30.23 -36.34 -5.15
C TYR A 7 -28.85 -36.94 -5.43
N THR A 8 -28.80 -38.13 -6.02
CA THR A 8 -27.60 -38.77 -6.55
C THR A 8 -27.36 -38.32 -7.99
N ASP A 9 -26.42 -37.41 -8.20
CA ASP A 9 -26.05 -36.92 -9.54
C ASP A 9 -24.67 -37.44 -9.95
N ASN A 10 -24.68 -38.55 -10.70
CA ASN A 10 -23.50 -39.27 -11.23
C ASN A 10 -23.18 -38.87 -12.68
N ARG A 11 -23.23 -37.58 -13.03
CA ARG A 11 -22.72 -37.09 -14.33
C ARG A 11 -21.95 -35.78 -14.19
N PHE A 12 -20.79 -35.73 -14.85
CA PHE A 12 -19.90 -34.59 -15.15
C PHE A 12 -18.62 -34.39 -14.31
N ALA A 13 -17.60 -35.15 -14.73
CA ALA A 13 -16.19 -35.17 -14.29
C ALA A 13 -15.31 -34.01 -14.81
N LEU A 14 -15.81 -32.77 -14.88
CA LEU A 14 -14.94 -31.57 -15.02
C LEU A 14 -15.58 -30.35 -14.35
N ASN A 15 -16.91 -30.25 -14.43
CA ASN A 15 -17.69 -29.30 -13.64
C ASN A 15 -17.64 -29.62 -12.15
N GLN A 16 -17.42 -30.87 -11.72
CA GLN A 16 -17.23 -31.18 -10.30
C GLN A 16 -15.96 -30.57 -9.69
N ILE A 17 -14.89 -30.27 -10.45
CA ILE A 17 -13.72 -29.61 -9.86
C ILE A 17 -14.09 -28.16 -9.51
N TRP A 18 -14.75 -27.44 -10.41
CA TRP A 18 -15.22 -26.06 -10.19
C TRP A 18 -16.46 -25.96 -9.29
N VAL A 19 -17.32 -26.98 -9.27
CA VAL A 19 -18.50 -27.06 -8.40
C VAL A 19 -18.09 -27.55 -6.99
N SER A 20 -17.05 -28.37 -6.85
CA SER A 20 -16.42 -28.67 -5.55
C SER A 20 -15.54 -27.53 -5.05
N TYR A 21 -15.00 -26.68 -5.95
CA TYR A 21 -14.42 -25.38 -5.62
C TYR A 21 -15.54 -24.40 -5.21
N GLY A 22 -16.10 -24.64 -4.03
CA GLY A 22 -17.13 -23.79 -3.42
C GLY A 22 -18.29 -24.53 -2.74
N LYS A 23 -18.56 -25.81 -3.07
CA LYS A 23 -19.63 -26.58 -2.39
C LYS A 23 -19.20 -27.25 -1.08
N LEU A 24 -17.91 -27.43 -0.83
CA LEU A 24 -17.46 -28.34 0.22
C LEU A 24 -17.48 -27.80 1.65
N LEU A 25 -17.86 -26.54 1.86
CA LEU A 25 -18.17 -26.09 3.21
C LEU A 25 -19.42 -25.21 3.25
N THR A 26 -20.41 -25.67 4.00
CA THR A 26 -21.24 -24.81 4.85
C THR A 26 -20.29 -24.03 5.78
N LEU A 27 -19.70 -22.94 5.28
CA LEU A 27 -18.45 -22.33 5.79
C LEU A 27 -18.69 -21.14 6.73
N CYS A 28 -19.89 -20.99 7.25
CA CYS A 28 -20.16 -19.96 8.22
C CYS A 28 -20.94 -20.51 9.39
N THR A 29 -20.58 -20.04 10.57
CA THR A 29 -21.07 -20.60 11.83
C THR A 29 -22.21 -19.74 12.33
N ASP A 30 -23.39 -20.34 12.52
CA ASP A 30 -24.57 -19.66 13.09
C ASP A 30 -24.46 -19.44 14.62
N LYS A 31 -23.29 -19.70 15.21
CA LYS A 31 -23.03 -19.48 16.64
C LYS A 31 -23.17 -18.03 17.06
N TYR A 32 -22.98 -17.09 16.14
CA TYR A 32 -23.05 -15.65 16.39
C TYR A 32 -24.25 -15.07 15.62
N PRO A 33 -25.45 -15.03 16.23
CA PRO A 33 -26.58 -14.37 15.62
C PRO A 33 -26.34 -12.86 15.56
N PHE A 34 -27.02 -12.22 14.62
CA PHE A 34 -27.01 -10.76 14.52
C PHE A 34 -27.71 -10.14 15.73
N GLU A 35 -27.02 -9.28 16.47
CA GLU A 35 -27.58 -8.54 17.60
C GLU A 35 -27.87 -7.08 17.22
N SER A 36 -28.89 -6.50 17.83
CA SER A 36 -29.23 -5.08 17.63
C SER A 36 -28.10 -4.18 18.11
N GLY A 37 -27.61 -3.31 17.23
CA GLY A 37 -26.54 -2.35 17.52
C GLY A 37 -25.16 -2.75 17.02
N MET A 38 -25.00 -3.92 16.40
CA MET A 38 -23.77 -4.27 15.69
C MET A 38 -23.53 -3.34 14.47
N LEU A 39 -22.25 -3.10 14.16
CA LEU A 39 -21.81 -2.23 13.05
C LEU A 39 -21.10 -3.03 11.96
N PRO A 40 -21.11 -2.56 10.70
CA PRO A 40 -20.50 -3.28 9.59
C PRO A 40 -18.97 -3.25 9.65
N SER A 41 -18.32 -4.41 9.71
CA SER A 41 -16.85 -4.51 9.62
C SER A 41 -16.40 -4.42 8.17
N VAL A 42 -15.40 -3.58 7.85
CA VAL A 42 -14.93 -3.37 6.46
C VAL A 42 -14.37 -4.67 5.89
N LEU A 43 -13.44 -5.33 6.61
CA LEU A 43 -12.81 -6.56 6.13
C LEU A 43 -13.80 -7.72 6.02
N ARG A 44 -14.75 -7.84 6.95
CA ARG A 44 -15.77 -8.89 6.85
C ARG A 44 -16.72 -8.65 5.69
N GLN A 45 -17.06 -7.40 5.38
CA GLN A 45 -17.88 -7.07 4.21
C GLN A 45 -17.12 -7.40 2.92
N VAL A 46 -15.84 -7.06 2.84
CA VAL A 46 -14.95 -7.42 1.71
C VAL A 46 -14.92 -8.93 1.48
N GLU A 47 -14.90 -9.73 2.53
CA GLU A 47 -14.89 -11.20 2.40
C GLU A 47 -16.26 -11.78 2.01
N ILE A 48 -17.35 -11.26 2.57
CA ILE A 48 -18.69 -11.85 2.38
C ILE A 48 -19.34 -11.39 1.07
N LYS A 49 -19.09 -10.16 0.63
CA LYS A 49 -19.74 -9.58 -0.56
C LYS A 49 -18.76 -9.54 -1.73
N VAL A 50 -19.17 -10.18 -2.83
CA VAL A 50 -18.38 -10.26 -4.07
C VAL A 50 -18.00 -8.88 -4.62
N LEU A 51 -18.94 -7.94 -4.63
CA LEU A 51 -18.71 -6.61 -5.19
C LEU A 51 -17.65 -5.82 -4.41
N THR A 52 -17.72 -5.83 -3.07
CA THR A 52 -16.72 -5.18 -2.21
C THR A 52 -15.37 -5.88 -2.28
N ASN A 53 -15.35 -7.21 -2.45
CA ASN A 53 -14.12 -7.97 -2.71
C ASN A 53 -13.40 -7.48 -3.97
N ILE A 54 -14.12 -7.38 -5.08
CA ILE A 54 -13.57 -6.92 -6.36
C ILE A 54 -13.05 -5.49 -6.23
N PHE A 55 -13.84 -4.59 -5.64
CA PHE A 55 -13.40 -3.20 -5.44
C PHE A 55 -12.17 -3.10 -4.54
N PHE A 56 -12.10 -3.90 -3.49
CA PHE A 56 -10.93 -3.94 -2.60
C PHE A 56 -9.68 -4.40 -3.34
N ARG A 57 -9.77 -5.47 -4.15
CA ARG A 57 -8.65 -5.94 -4.98
C ARG A 57 -8.17 -4.86 -5.94
N VAL A 58 -9.08 -4.22 -6.67
CA VAL A 58 -8.72 -3.14 -7.59
C VAL A 58 -8.08 -1.97 -6.84
N ALA A 59 -8.65 -1.57 -5.71
CA ALA A 59 -8.15 -0.47 -4.89
C ALA A 59 -6.79 -0.75 -4.25
N VAL A 60 -6.44 -2.02 -3.99
CA VAL A 60 -5.13 -2.41 -3.43
C VAL A 60 -4.10 -2.66 -4.52
N VAL A 61 -4.44 -3.45 -5.54
CA VAL A 61 -3.50 -3.96 -6.54
C VAL A 61 -3.08 -2.90 -7.56
N VAL A 62 -4.03 -2.11 -8.07
CA VAL A 62 -3.73 -1.08 -9.08
C VAL A 62 -2.70 -0.05 -8.58
N PRO A 63 -2.81 0.51 -7.36
CA PRO A 63 -1.82 1.47 -6.88
C PRO A 63 -0.52 0.83 -6.35
N MET A 64 -0.33 -0.50 -6.37
CA MET A 64 0.90 -1.11 -5.82
C MET A 64 2.17 -0.54 -6.46
N ALA A 65 2.20 -0.45 -7.80
CA ALA A 65 3.33 0.09 -8.53
C ALA A 65 3.60 1.56 -8.16
N VAL A 66 2.53 2.36 -8.03
CA VAL A 66 2.62 3.76 -7.61
C VAL A 66 3.17 3.87 -6.18
N ARG A 67 2.71 3.02 -5.26
CA ARG A 67 3.19 3.02 -3.87
C ARG A 67 4.68 2.69 -3.77
N ILE A 68 5.12 1.65 -4.48
CA ILE A 68 6.55 1.28 -4.53
C ILE A 68 7.37 2.44 -5.09
N PHE A 69 6.90 3.04 -6.18
CA PHE A 69 7.56 4.18 -6.81
C PHE A 69 7.66 5.39 -5.89
N LEU A 70 6.58 5.74 -5.17
CA LEU A 70 6.57 6.82 -4.18
C LEU A 70 7.60 6.58 -3.08
N VAL A 71 7.71 5.36 -2.56
CA VAL A 71 8.70 5.05 -1.52
C VAL A 71 10.13 5.22 -2.05
N MET A 72 10.40 4.83 -3.30
CA MET A 72 11.70 5.01 -3.95
C MET A 72 12.05 6.49 -4.13
N ILE A 73 11.09 7.30 -4.57
CA ILE A 73 11.25 8.74 -4.70
C ILE A 73 11.56 9.38 -3.35
N LEU A 74 10.78 9.04 -2.32
CA LEU A 74 10.99 9.56 -0.98
C LEU A 74 12.39 9.18 -0.47
N ARG A 75 12.84 7.93 -0.66
CA ARG A 75 14.20 7.52 -0.31
C ARG A 75 15.26 8.42 -0.96
N ASN A 76 15.13 8.70 -2.26
CA ASN A 76 16.09 9.50 -2.99
C ASN A 76 16.04 10.99 -2.58
N SER A 77 14.84 11.52 -2.31
CA SER A 77 14.66 12.87 -1.78
C SER A 77 15.37 13.04 -0.44
N LEU A 78 15.16 12.10 0.49
CA LEU A 78 15.81 12.09 1.80
C LEU A 78 17.34 11.98 1.73
N ARG A 79 17.86 11.27 0.72
CA ARG A 79 19.31 11.13 0.48
C ARG A 79 19.92 12.41 -0.10
N LYS A 80 19.20 13.13 -0.97
CA LYS A 80 19.67 14.41 -1.50
C LYS A 80 19.79 15.47 -0.39
N ASN A 81 18.84 15.49 0.54
CA ASN A 81 18.89 16.39 1.69
C ASN A 81 20.02 16.03 2.67
N GLU A 82 20.40 14.75 2.75
CA GLU A 82 21.54 14.30 3.56
C GLU A 82 22.89 14.79 3.02
N GLU A 83 23.06 14.87 1.70
CA GLU A 83 24.30 15.39 1.08
C GLU A 83 24.52 16.87 1.41
N TYR A 84 23.44 17.62 1.68
CA TYR A 84 23.50 19.00 2.14
C TYR A 84 23.90 19.10 3.62
N ASP A 85 23.40 18.20 4.47
CA ASP A 85 23.72 18.12 5.90
C ASP A 85 24.80 17.07 6.17
N SER A 86 26.06 17.43 5.85
CA SER A 86 27.29 16.61 5.90
C SER A 86 27.58 15.85 7.21
N TYR A 87 26.77 15.97 8.27
CA TYR A 87 27.01 15.40 9.59
C TYR A 87 26.02 14.28 10.00
N ARG A 88 25.14 13.82 9.12
CA ARG A 88 24.13 12.83 9.51
C ARG A 88 24.70 11.43 9.74
N SER A 89 24.18 10.78 10.80
CA SER A 89 24.64 9.47 11.27
C SER A 89 24.37 8.34 10.26
N THR A 90 25.28 7.35 10.18
CA THR A 90 25.11 6.08 9.46
C THR A 90 23.76 5.39 9.75
N ILE A 91 23.23 5.59 10.96
CA ILE A 91 21.95 5.05 11.40
C ILE A 91 20.79 5.60 10.55
N TYR A 92 20.80 6.90 10.24
CA TYR A 92 19.76 7.51 9.40
C TYR A 92 19.71 6.88 8.01
N ARG A 93 20.88 6.72 7.38
CA ARG A 93 21.01 6.09 6.06
C ARG A 93 20.51 4.65 6.08
N PHE A 94 20.88 3.89 7.11
CA PHE A 94 20.39 2.52 7.31
C PHE A 94 18.85 2.47 7.40
N PHE A 95 18.23 3.32 8.23
CA PHE A 95 16.77 3.38 8.33
C PHE A 95 16.10 3.81 7.03
N ASN A 96 16.71 4.74 6.28
CA ASN A 96 16.16 5.17 4.99
C ASN A 96 16.18 4.02 3.96
N ASP A 97 17.28 3.28 3.85
CA ASP A 97 17.38 2.12 2.96
C ASP A 97 16.45 0.98 3.41
N LEU A 98 16.40 0.69 4.72
CA LEU A 98 15.53 -0.34 5.30
C LEU A 98 14.05 -0.03 5.09
N SER A 99 13.65 1.25 5.18
CA SER A 99 12.25 1.67 5.01
C SER A 99 11.67 1.25 3.65
N VAL A 100 12.50 1.19 2.60
CA VAL A 100 12.07 0.76 1.26
C VAL A 100 11.80 -0.74 1.22
N ILE A 101 12.69 -1.53 1.83
CA ILE A 101 12.52 -2.99 1.91
C ILE A 101 11.25 -3.31 2.69
N VAL A 102 11.05 -2.66 3.84
CA VAL A 102 9.84 -2.85 4.66
C VAL A 102 8.58 -2.46 3.88
N ALA A 103 8.58 -1.32 3.17
CA ALA A 103 7.44 -0.90 2.35
C ALA A 103 7.12 -1.88 1.21
N ILE A 104 8.14 -2.46 0.58
CA ILE A 104 7.94 -3.47 -0.46
C ILE A 104 7.24 -4.68 0.15
N ILE A 105 7.74 -5.21 1.28
CA ILE A 105 7.12 -6.36 1.96
C ILE A 105 5.68 -6.02 2.39
N GLU A 106 5.46 -4.83 2.92
CA GLU A 106 4.13 -4.34 3.29
C GLU A 106 3.17 -4.33 2.07
N VAL A 107 3.56 -3.70 0.97
CA VAL A 107 2.73 -3.61 -0.24
C VAL A 107 2.46 -4.99 -0.81
N PHE A 108 3.47 -5.85 -0.93
CA PHE A 108 3.29 -7.22 -1.44
C PHE A 108 2.38 -8.07 -0.53
N SER A 109 2.59 -8.04 0.78
CA SER A 109 1.73 -8.76 1.73
C SER A 109 0.29 -8.25 1.65
N GLN A 110 0.09 -6.94 1.50
CA GLN A 110 -1.23 -6.34 1.29
C GLN A 110 -1.89 -6.81 0.00
N GLY A 111 -1.14 -6.84 -1.11
CA GLY A 111 -1.62 -7.37 -2.38
C GLY A 111 -2.05 -8.82 -2.26
N ILE A 112 -1.23 -9.67 -1.64
CA ILE A 112 -1.54 -11.10 -1.51
C ILE A 112 -2.79 -11.33 -0.66
N PHE A 113 -2.91 -10.73 0.53
CA PHE A 113 -4.10 -10.95 1.35
C PHE A 113 -5.36 -10.32 0.75
N SER A 114 -5.24 -9.30 -0.11
CA SER A 114 -6.39 -8.77 -0.85
C SER A 114 -6.90 -9.71 -1.94
N ILE A 115 -6.00 -10.50 -2.53
CA ILE A 115 -6.33 -11.47 -3.58
C ILE A 115 -6.86 -12.76 -2.95
N VAL A 116 -6.14 -13.30 -1.96
CA VAL A 116 -6.52 -14.54 -1.27
C VAL A 116 -7.79 -14.28 -0.45
N THR A 117 -8.80 -15.12 -0.63
CA THR A 117 -10.03 -15.10 0.16
C THR A 117 -9.97 -16.17 1.24
N ILE A 118 -10.50 -15.86 2.42
CA ILE A 118 -10.52 -16.78 3.57
C ILE A 118 -11.39 -18.00 3.26
N ARG A 119 -12.53 -17.79 2.57
CA ARG A 119 -13.53 -18.84 2.31
C ARG A 119 -13.20 -19.76 1.14
N PHE A 120 -12.54 -19.28 0.09
CA PHE A 120 -12.37 -20.06 -1.14
C PHE A 120 -10.95 -20.57 -1.38
N ASP A 121 -9.93 -19.95 -0.77
CA ASP A 121 -8.53 -20.24 -1.06
C ASP A 121 -7.84 -20.93 0.13
N TYR A 122 -6.80 -20.30 0.69
CA TYR A 122 -5.93 -20.84 1.74
C TYR A 122 -5.96 -19.93 2.97
N PRO A 123 -6.77 -20.24 4.00
CA PRO A 123 -6.92 -19.38 5.18
C PRO A 123 -5.61 -19.21 5.96
N GLN A 124 -4.72 -20.20 5.94
CA GLN A 124 -3.40 -20.09 6.56
C GLN A 124 -2.52 -19.06 5.84
N LEU A 125 -2.50 -19.07 4.50
CA LEU A 125 -1.74 -18.09 3.72
C LEU A 125 -2.27 -16.67 3.95
N TYR A 126 -3.60 -16.52 4.00
CA TYR A 126 -4.27 -15.27 4.35
C TYR A 126 -3.82 -14.78 5.74
N GLN A 127 -3.86 -15.65 6.75
CA GLN A 127 -3.43 -15.32 8.11
C GLN A 127 -1.97 -14.85 8.17
N TYR A 128 -1.05 -15.58 7.50
CA TYR A 128 0.37 -15.21 7.47
C TYR A 128 0.57 -13.85 6.80
N THR A 129 -0.03 -13.65 5.62
CA THR A 129 0.15 -12.41 4.84
C THR A 129 -0.49 -11.21 5.53
N PHE A 130 -1.66 -11.37 6.16
CA PHE A 130 -2.28 -10.33 6.98
C PHE A 130 -1.43 -9.96 8.20
N THR A 131 -0.86 -10.95 8.90
CA THR A 131 0.03 -10.71 10.05
C THR A 131 1.31 -9.98 9.63
N VAL A 132 1.92 -10.41 8.52
CA VAL A 132 3.10 -9.75 7.95
C VAL A 132 2.77 -8.30 7.56
N PHE A 133 1.61 -8.05 6.95
CA PHE A 133 1.14 -6.71 6.62
C PHE A 133 1.00 -5.83 7.87
N VAL A 134 0.33 -6.32 8.92
CA VAL A 134 0.15 -5.58 10.18
C VAL A 134 1.49 -5.21 10.83
N MET A 135 2.43 -6.16 10.88
CA MET A 135 3.76 -5.92 11.45
C MET A 135 4.58 -4.94 10.61
N THR A 136 4.64 -5.16 9.29
CA THR A 136 5.46 -4.34 8.39
C THR A 136 4.91 -2.92 8.24
N SER A 137 3.59 -2.74 8.19
CA SER A 137 2.95 -1.40 8.19
C SER A 137 3.27 -0.64 9.48
N SER A 138 3.21 -1.29 10.64
CA SER A 138 3.57 -0.66 11.93
C SER A 138 5.03 -0.18 11.93
N ILE A 139 5.95 -1.04 11.49
CA ILE A 139 7.38 -0.73 11.38
C ILE A 139 7.61 0.40 10.37
N TYR A 140 6.96 0.35 9.20
CA TYR A 140 7.09 1.34 8.16
C TYR A 140 6.61 2.73 8.61
N MET A 141 5.42 2.82 9.20
CA MET A 141 4.87 4.08 9.72
C MET A 141 5.78 4.70 10.78
N PHE A 142 6.30 3.87 11.69
CA PHE A 142 7.27 4.31 12.71
C PHE A 142 8.56 4.83 12.07
N MET A 143 9.19 4.03 11.19
CA MET A 143 10.43 4.43 10.52
C MET A 143 10.27 5.71 9.71
N ARG A 144 9.15 5.88 8.99
CA ARG A 144 8.94 7.11 8.21
C ARG A 144 8.68 8.33 9.06
N THR A 145 7.88 8.21 10.13
CA THR A 145 7.69 9.31 11.07
C THR A 145 9.02 9.71 11.71
N PHE A 146 9.84 8.73 12.12
CA PHE A 146 11.15 8.99 12.69
C PHE A 146 12.10 9.69 11.70
N LEU A 147 12.19 9.21 10.47
CA LEU A 147 13.07 9.80 9.44
C LEU A 147 12.67 11.24 9.09
N LEU A 148 11.37 11.51 8.98
CA LEU A 148 10.87 12.87 8.72
C LEU A 148 11.04 13.77 9.94
N SER A 149 10.80 13.26 11.15
CA SER A 149 11.05 14.02 12.38
C SER A 149 12.52 14.39 12.55
N ALA A 150 13.44 13.48 12.20
CA ALA A 150 14.87 13.75 12.25
C ALA A 150 15.29 14.83 11.25
N LEU A 151 14.52 15.03 10.17
CA LEU A 151 14.73 16.02 9.10
C LEU A 151 14.12 17.39 9.37
N SER A 152 13.23 17.50 10.34
CA SER A 152 12.53 18.74 10.66
C SER A 152 13.51 19.76 11.22
N ASN A 153 14.20 20.49 10.34
CA ASN A 153 15.05 21.64 10.68
C ASN A 153 14.20 22.93 10.70
N ASN A 154 14.80 24.03 11.14
CA ASN A 154 14.10 25.32 11.34
C ASN A 154 13.53 25.96 10.05
N ASP A 155 13.93 25.49 8.86
CA ASP A 155 13.49 26.03 7.57
C ASP A 155 12.27 25.29 6.98
N CYS A 156 11.62 24.40 7.73
CA CYS A 156 10.42 23.70 7.26
C CYS A 156 9.23 24.64 7.10
N GLU A 157 8.50 24.51 5.99
CA GLU A 157 7.25 25.22 5.79
C GLU A 157 6.21 24.76 6.82
N TYR A 158 5.26 25.63 7.19
CA TYR A 158 4.20 25.29 8.14
C TYR A 158 3.44 24.01 7.76
N ILE A 159 3.26 23.78 6.45
CA ILE A 159 2.58 22.60 5.90
C ILE A 159 3.34 21.31 6.24
N ASP A 160 4.68 21.33 6.26
CA ASP A 160 5.51 20.16 6.60
C ASP A 160 5.37 19.80 8.07
N ASN A 161 5.33 20.80 8.94
CA ASN A 161 5.13 20.59 10.38
C ASN A 161 3.75 20.00 10.67
N VAL A 162 2.70 20.48 9.98
CA VAL A 162 1.36 19.90 10.09
C VAL A 162 1.33 18.45 9.58
N SER A 163 1.96 18.17 8.43
CA SER A 163 2.10 16.82 7.88
C SER A 163 2.79 15.88 8.87
N LEU A 164 3.92 16.31 9.45
CA LEU A 164 4.67 15.54 10.43
C LEU A 164 3.86 15.25 11.69
N PHE A 165 3.13 16.26 12.21
CA PHE A 165 2.26 16.09 13.37
C PHE A 165 1.15 15.07 13.10
N VAL A 166 0.48 15.16 11.95
CA VAL A 166 -0.57 14.22 11.56
C VAL A 166 -0.01 12.79 11.43
N LYS A 167 1.16 12.63 10.79
CA LYS A 167 1.85 11.33 10.67
C LYS A 167 2.19 10.72 12.03
N ALA A 168 2.71 11.54 12.94
CA ALA A 168 3.04 11.10 14.30
C ALA A 168 1.78 10.64 15.05
N LEU A 169 0.70 11.42 15.00
CA LEU A 169 -0.57 11.07 15.63
C LEU A 169 -1.15 9.78 15.04
N CYS A 170 -1.22 9.65 13.71
CA CYS A 170 -1.70 8.45 13.04
C CYS A 170 -0.86 7.23 13.40
N THR A 171 0.47 7.37 13.49
CA THR A 171 1.36 6.27 13.85
C THR A 171 1.14 5.79 15.29
N LEU A 172 1.01 6.72 16.24
CA LEU A 172 0.71 6.38 17.64
C LEU A 172 -0.64 5.68 17.79
N VAL A 173 -1.69 6.23 17.16
CA VAL A 173 -3.04 5.67 17.21
C VAL A 173 -3.07 4.29 16.54
N TYR A 174 -2.41 4.13 15.40
CA TYR A 174 -2.31 2.85 14.69
C TYR A 174 -1.62 1.80 15.55
N ILE A 175 -0.41 2.06 16.05
CA ILE A 175 0.34 1.10 16.88
C ILE A 175 -0.45 0.71 18.15
N TRP A 176 -1.15 1.66 18.76
CA TRP A 176 -1.98 1.40 19.95
C TRP A 176 -3.17 0.48 19.66
N THR A 177 -3.78 0.60 18.47
CA THR A 177 -5.05 -0.08 18.14
C THR A 177 -4.86 -1.36 17.31
N VAL A 178 -3.74 -1.49 16.59
CA VAL A 178 -3.55 -2.55 15.58
C VAL A 178 -3.52 -3.96 16.18
N SER A 179 -3.01 -4.14 17.40
CA SER A 179 -3.02 -5.46 18.06
C SER A 179 -4.44 -5.96 18.30
N LYS A 180 -5.34 -5.11 18.81
CA LYS A 180 -6.75 -5.48 19.05
C LYS A 180 -7.48 -5.78 17.74
N PHE A 181 -7.19 -5.02 16.70
CA PHE A 181 -7.72 -5.25 15.36
C PHE A 181 -7.23 -6.58 14.79
N HIS A 182 -5.93 -6.89 14.93
CA HIS A 182 -5.33 -8.15 14.47
C HIS A 182 -5.97 -9.36 15.16
N ASP A 183 -6.11 -9.33 16.48
CA ASP A 183 -6.74 -10.42 17.25
C ASP A 183 -8.20 -10.64 16.83
N THR A 184 -8.95 -9.55 16.65
CA THR A 184 -10.37 -9.61 16.23
C THR A 184 -10.53 -10.19 14.83
N HIS A 185 -9.62 -9.85 13.91
CA HIS A 185 -9.63 -10.40 12.56
C HIS A 185 -9.13 -11.84 12.51
N LEU A 186 -8.18 -12.20 13.37
CA LEU A 186 -7.71 -13.58 13.49
C LEU A 186 -8.82 -14.52 13.97
N GLN A 187 -9.62 -14.08 14.95
CA GLN A 187 -10.82 -14.81 15.36
C GLN A 187 -11.81 -15.01 14.21
N PHE A 188 -11.99 -14.01 13.35
CA PHE A 188 -12.82 -14.11 12.16
C PHE A 188 -12.31 -15.14 11.14
N ILE A 189 -10.98 -15.22 10.95
CA ILE A 189 -10.37 -16.23 10.06
C ILE A 189 -10.63 -17.65 10.57
N LEU A 190 -10.56 -17.85 11.89
CA LEU A 190 -10.71 -19.17 12.52
C LEU A 190 -12.16 -19.64 12.60
N ASP A 191 -13.11 -18.72 12.86
CA ASP A 191 -14.53 -19.03 13.03
C ASP A 191 -15.40 -17.97 12.31
N PRO A 192 -15.48 -18.02 10.96
CA PRO A 192 -16.16 -16.99 10.18
C PRO A 192 -17.70 -17.04 10.39
N PRO A 193 -18.33 -15.96 10.90
CA PRO A 193 -19.79 -15.88 11.02
C PRO A 193 -20.47 -15.70 9.65
N CYS A 194 -21.78 -15.94 9.61
CA CYS A 194 -22.58 -15.78 8.39
C CYS A 194 -22.91 -14.32 8.03
N HIS A 195 -22.46 -13.35 8.84
CA HIS A 195 -22.73 -11.93 8.63
C HIS A 195 -21.48 -11.04 8.76
N GLY A 196 -21.49 -9.89 8.09
CA GLY A 196 -20.36 -8.93 8.10
C GLY A 196 -20.40 -7.88 9.20
N TYR A 197 -21.17 -8.10 10.27
CA TYR A 197 -21.31 -7.18 11.40
C TYR A 197 -20.48 -7.63 12.61
N VAL A 198 -20.07 -6.67 13.44
CA VAL A 198 -19.29 -6.84 14.67
C VAL A 198 -19.86 -5.98 15.81
N PRO A 199 -19.59 -6.33 17.08
CA PRO A 199 -19.85 -5.43 18.21
C PRO A 199 -19.24 -4.05 18.00
N GLN A 200 -19.90 -3.01 18.50
CA GLN A 200 -19.52 -1.60 18.26
C GLN A 200 -18.06 -1.29 18.59
N GLY A 201 -17.56 -1.79 19.74
CA GLY A 201 -16.17 -1.56 20.13
C GLY A 201 -15.16 -2.13 19.14
N GLN A 202 -15.44 -3.30 18.54
CA GLN A 202 -14.59 -3.91 17.52
C GLN A 202 -14.62 -3.13 16.20
N ALA A 203 -15.81 -2.70 15.77
CA ALA A 203 -15.97 -1.86 14.58
C ALA A 203 -15.23 -0.52 14.72
N ILE A 204 -15.36 0.14 15.87
CA ILE A 204 -14.67 1.42 16.14
C ILE A 204 -13.15 1.24 16.07
N VAL A 205 -12.62 0.16 16.65
CA VAL A 205 -11.18 -0.16 16.57
C VAL A 205 -10.75 -0.37 15.11
N GLU A 206 -11.50 -1.15 14.34
CA GLU A 206 -11.22 -1.35 12.91
C GLU A 206 -11.22 -0.03 12.13
N TYR A 207 -12.23 0.82 12.34
CA TYR A 207 -12.32 2.12 11.66
C TYR A 207 -11.17 3.04 12.03
N ILE A 208 -10.74 3.04 13.29
CA ILE A 208 -9.59 3.85 13.74
C ILE A 208 -8.30 3.37 13.07
N VAL A 209 -8.06 2.05 12.99
CA VAL A 209 -6.88 1.47 12.35
C VAL A 209 -6.86 1.82 10.86
N ILE A 210 -7.96 1.56 10.14
CA ILE A 210 -8.07 1.83 8.70
C ILE A 210 -7.91 3.33 8.42
N SER A 211 -8.56 4.19 9.21
CA SER A 211 -8.50 5.64 9.02
C SER A 211 -7.10 6.17 9.32
N SER A 212 -6.45 5.71 10.39
CA SER A 212 -5.08 6.11 10.74
C SER A 212 -4.09 5.72 9.64
N TYR A 213 -4.22 4.50 9.12
CA TYR A 213 -3.40 4.01 8.00
C TYR A 213 -3.64 4.85 6.73
N LEU A 214 -4.90 5.09 6.38
CA LEU A 214 -5.27 5.86 5.19
C LEU A 214 -4.76 7.31 5.28
N ILE A 215 -5.01 8.01 6.39
CA ILE A 215 -4.58 9.40 6.59
C ILE A 215 -3.05 9.48 6.55
N PHE A 216 -2.35 8.54 7.20
CA PHE A 216 -0.90 8.48 7.15
C PHE A 216 -0.38 8.38 5.71
N HIS A 217 -0.92 7.48 4.90
CA HIS A 217 -0.48 7.36 3.50
C HIS A 217 -0.92 8.54 2.63
N LEU A 218 -2.09 9.14 2.89
CA LEU A 218 -2.52 10.35 2.16
C LEU A 218 -1.59 11.53 2.42
N THR A 219 -1.00 11.64 3.61
CA THR A 219 -0.01 12.70 3.89
C THR A 219 1.26 12.57 3.03
N HIS A 220 1.54 11.41 2.42
CA HIS A 220 2.65 11.28 1.47
C HIS A 220 2.48 12.19 0.24
N LEU A 221 1.25 12.56 -0.11
CA LEU A 221 0.99 13.51 -1.20
C LEU A 221 1.58 14.90 -0.88
N ILE A 222 1.63 15.27 0.39
CA ILE A 222 2.23 16.53 0.85
C ILE A 222 3.75 16.46 0.74
N ASP A 223 4.35 15.32 1.07
CA ASP A 223 5.80 15.10 1.02
C ASP A 223 6.36 15.12 -0.42
N ILE A 224 5.52 14.82 -1.42
CA ILE A 224 5.91 14.80 -2.84
C ILE A 224 5.46 16.04 -3.60
N ARG A 225 4.90 17.06 -2.93
CA ARG A 225 4.27 18.21 -3.60
C ARG A 225 5.21 18.96 -4.56
N ASP A 226 6.50 19.00 -4.23
CA ASP A 226 7.52 19.70 -5.02
C ASP A 226 8.20 18.79 -6.05
N ILE A 227 7.84 17.51 -6.08
CA ILE A 227 8.43 16.52 -6.98
C ILE A 227 7.72 16.59 -8.32
N ARG A 228 8.46 17.02 -9.34
CA ARG A 228 7.97 17.10 -10.71
C ARG A 228 8.49 15.93 -11.52
N PHE A 229 7.56 15.19 -12.13
CA PHE A 229 7.91 14.17 -13.12
C PHE A 229 8.22 14.85 -14.45
N LEU A 230 9.51 14.89 -14.82
CA LEU A 230 9.88 15.15 -16.20
C LEU A 230 9.86 13.81 -16.95
N CYS A 231 8.77 13.54 -17.65
CA CYS A 231 8.75 12.51 -18.67
C CYS A 231 9.49 13.04 -19.89
N TYR A 232 10.59 12.40 -20.28
CA TYR A 232 11.31 12.70 -21.52
C TYR A 232 10.81 11.74 -22.61
N PRO A 233 9.79 12.11 -23.40
CA PRO A 233 9.24 11.21 -24.42
C PRO A 233 10.25 10.80 -25.49
N ARG A 234 11.37 11.53 -25.63
CA ARG A 234 12.37 11.32 -26.70
C ARG A 234 13.60 10.48 -26.34
N THR A 235 13.84 10.19 -25.06
CA THR A 235 14.91 9.24 -24.70
C THR A 235 14.46 7.79 -24.90
N CYS A 236 13.15 7.51 -24.87
CA CYS A 236 12.59 6.20 -25.18
C CYS A 236 12.43 5.94 -26.69
N SER A 237 12.39 6.98 -27.54
CA SER A 237 12.35 6.81 -29.00
C SER A 237 13.71 6.52 -29.63
N GLY A 238 14.80 6.55 -28.84
CA GLY A 238 16.17 6.38 -29.34
C GLY A 238 16.63 7.52 -30.25
N GLU A 239 15.85 8.60 -30.36
CA GLU A 239 16.13 9.65 -31.34
C GLU A 239 17.26 10.58 -30.88
N CYS A 240 17.41 10.85 -29.59
CA CYS A 240 18.58 11.55 -29.07
C CYS A 240 18.94 11.03 -27.67
N GLU A 241 20.01 10.24 -27.55
CA GLU A 241 20.61 9.82 -26.28
C GLU A 241 21.15 11.02 -25.46
N PRO A 242 21.32 10.87 -24.13
CA PRO A 242 21.81 11.95 -23.29
C PRO A 242 23.19 12.48 -23.74
N VAL A 243 23.29 13.79 -23.60
CA VAL A 243 24.01 14.75 -24.45
C VAL A 243 25.47 14.89 -24.01
N LYS A 244 26.42 14.22 -24.68
CA LYS A 244 27.78 14.78 -24.77
C LYS A 244 27.73 15.95 -25.78
N PRO A 245 28.17 17.17 -25.42
CA PRO A 245 28.11 18.33 -26.31
C PRO A 245 28.79 18.10 -27.67
N GLU A 246 29.83 17.27 -27.68
CA GLU A 246 30.58 16.83 -28.85
C GLU A 246 29.69 16.20 -29.94
N ASN A 247 28.61 15.52 -29.55
CA ASN A 247 27.72 14.81 -30.48
C ASN A 247 26.80 15.73 -31.30
N PHE A 248 26.73 17.03 -30.96
CA PHE A 248 25.88 18.04 -31.62
C PHE A 248 26.69 19.01 -32.48
N GLN A 249 28.01 18.80 -32.61
CA GLN A 249 28.83 19.60 -33.49
C GLN A 249 28.46 19.34 -34.96
N PRO A 250 28.66 20.32 -35.86
CA PRO A 250 28.39 20.14 -37.29
C PRO A 250 29.11 18.90 -37.84
N GLY A 251 28.40 18.03 -38.55
CA GLY A 251 28.91 16.78 -39.10
C GLY A 251 28.79 15.54 -38.20
N HIS A 252 28.30 15.68 -36.96
CA HIS A 252 28.07 14.54 -36.07
C HIS A 252 26.65 13.95 -36.24
N LYS A 253 26.51 12.68 -35.82
CA LYS A 253 25.28 11.87 -35.95
C LYS A 253 24.01 12.56 -35.39
N TYR A 254 24.17 13.48 -34.44
CA TYR A 254 23.07 14.16 -33.75
C TYR A 254 23.05 15.69 -33.97
N GLU A 255 23.71 16.21 -35.01
CA GLU A 255 23.72 17.66 -35.36
C GLU A 255 22.30 18.26 -35.43
N CYS A 256 21.35 17.52 -36.03
CA CYS A 256 19.96 17.96 -36.18
C CYS A 256 19.08 17.66 -34.94
N CYS A 257 19.61 16.93 -33.96
CA CYS A 257 18.92 16.53 -32.74
C CYS A 257 18.95 17.68 -31.72
N ARG A 258 18.30 18.80 -32.03
CA ARG A 258 18.21 19.89 -31.05
C ARG A 258 17.24 19.49 -29.94
N SER A 259 17.78 19.05 -28.80
CA SER A 259 16.97 18.86 -27.62
C SER A 259 16.38 20.23 -27.23
N TYR A 260 15.05 20.29 -27.18
CA TYR A 260 14.30 21.45 -26.69
C TYR A 260 14.81 21.91 -25.31
N GLU A 261 15.37 20.97 -24.54
CA GLU A 261 15.99 21.16 -23.25
C GLU A 261 17.28 22.01 -23.26
N LEU A 262 18.19 21.85 -24.25
CA LEU A 262 19.37 22.70 -24.33
C LEU A 262 18.96 24.17 -24.53
N ARG A 263 17.91 24.38 -25.33
CA ARG A 263 17.31 25.70 -25.55
C ARG A 263 16.60 26.21 -24.29
N GLN A 264 15.90 25.38 -23.53
CA GLN A 264 15.30 25.79 -22.26
C GLN A 264 16.34 26.12 -21.18
N ARG A 265 17.41 25.33 -21.05
CA ARG A 265 18.51 25.61 -20.10
C ARG A 265 19.24 26.90 -20.46
N GLN A 266 19.48 27.14 -21.76
CA GLN A 266 20.02 28.40 -22.26
C GLN A 266 19.08 29.59 -22.01
N LEU A 267 17.76 29.42 -22.21
CA LEU A 267 16.77 30.47 -21.94
C LEU A 267 16.58 30.76 -20.45
N LEU A 268 16.79 29.77 -19.58
CA LEU A 268 16.74 29.90 -18.13
C LEU A 268 18.06 30.37 -17.51
N GLY A 269 19.06 30.72 -18.33
CA GLY A 269 20.36 31.22 -17.86
C GLY A 269 21.20 30.19 -17.10
N GLN A 270 20.84 28.91 -17.19
CA GLN A 270 21.64 27.81 -16.63
C GLN A 270 22.67 27.42 -17.69
N SER A 271 23.76 28.19 -17.74
CA SER A 271 24.95 27.82 -18.50
C SER A 271 25.52 26.53 -17.94
N THR A 272 25.80 25.59 -18.82
CA THR A 272 26.57 24.35 -18.58
C THR A 272 27.82 24.58 -17.76
#